data_AF-A0A4W5L5Q3-F1
#
_entry.id   AF-A0A4W5L5Q3-F1
#
_cell.length_a   1.000
_cell.length_b   1.000
_cell.length_c   1.000
_cell.angle_alpha   90.00
_cell.angle_beta   90.00
_cell.angle_gamma   90.00
#
_symmetry.space_group_name_H-M   'P 1'
#
loop_
_entity.id
_entity.type
_entity.pdbx_description
1 polymer ?
#
loop_
_entity_poly.entity_id
_entity_poly.type
_entity_poly.pdbx_seq_one_letter_code
_entity_poly.pdbx_strand_id
1 'polypeptide(L)'
;MTERTSKTTVSIGFAVPGVAEFGFNYADSKYSKSEKKIRRASRKENSFVQAKAELQLARYILKSEDLMLHPEFFLRLRALPQSYNYGEYRQIYRDYGTHYITEATLGGDYEYTVILDKEKLEKTGYSLEAYKNCVQIGLKVGANIKGVYVTVGVEGGGCDGLLNEMGG
;
A
#
# COMPACT_ATOMS: atom_id res chain seq x y z
N MET A 1 -3.77 -24.82 6.66
CA MET A 1 -4.52 -23.90 5.79
C MET A 1 -3.98 -22.53 6.08
N THR A 2 -2.96 -22.15 5.33
CA THR A 2 -2.27 -20.87 5.42
C THR A 2 -3.09 -19.88 4.61
N GLU A 3 -3.56 -18.79 5.22
CA GLU A 3 -4.32 -17.78 4.48
C GLU A 3 -3.38 -16.67 4.00
N ARG A 4 -3.52 -16.33 2.72
CA ARG A 4 -2.71 -15.32 2.04
C ARG A 4 -3.57 -14.13 1.66
N THR A 5 -2.95 -12.96 1.81
CA THR A 5 -3.49 -11.76 1.18
C THR A 5 -2.40 -10.84 0.67
N SER A 6 -2.55 -10.40 -0.57
CA SER A 6 -1.78 -9.30 -1.15
C SER A 6 -2.66 -8.06 -1.29
N LYS A 7 -2.05 -6.90 -1.04
CA LYS A 7 -2.63 -5.58 -1.29
C LYS A 7 -1.63 -4.75 -2.09
N THR A 8 -2.14 -4.05 -3.08
CA THR A 8 -1.39 -3.05 -3.83
C THR A 8 -2.12 -1.75 -3.65
N THR A 9 -1.42 -0.74 -3.15
CA THR A 9 -1.97 0.59 -2.91
C THR A 9 -1.17 1.58 -3.74
N VAL A 10 -1.89 2.40 -4.52
CA VAL A 10 -1.28 3.58 -5.12
C VAL A 10 -1.38 4.69 -4.08
N SER A 11 -0.23 5.15 -3.60
CA SER A 11 -0.11 6.22 -2.63
C SER A 11 0.35 7.50 -3.32
N ILE A 12 -0.33 8.60 -3.00
CA ILE A 12 0.10 9.95 -3.34
C ILE A 12 0.31 10.66 -2.01
N GLY A 13 1.57 10.92 -1.66
CA GLY A 13 1.94 11.64 -0.44
C GLY A 13 2.10 13.13 -0.72
N PHE A 14 1.47 13.98 0.09
CA PHE A 14 1.72 15.42 0.14
C PHE A 14 2.07 15.82 1.58
N ALA A 15 3.13 16.61 1.74
CA ALA A 15 3.62 17.04 3.04
C ALA A 15 3.30 18.53 3.25
N VAL A 16 2.69 18.86 4.39
CA VAL A 16 2.63 20.25 4.87
C VAL A 16 3.71 20.41 5.95
N PRO A 17 4.80 21.15 5.69
CA PRO A 17 5.89 21.29 6.64
C PRO A 17 5.40 21.76 8.02
N GLY A 18 5.64 20.97 9.07
CA GLY A 18 5.35 21.32 10.46
C GLY A 18 3.95 20.97 10.98
N VAL A 19 3.06 20.35 10.20
CA VAL A 19 1.67 20.04 10.64
C VAL A 19 1.31 18.56 10.53
N ALA A 20 1.41 17.96 9.34
CA ALA A 20 1.11 16.54 9.10
C ALA A 20 1.57 16.07 7.70
N GLU A 21 1.86 14.78 7.56
CA GLU A 21 1.98 14.08 6.28
C GLU A 21 0.62 13.48 5.92
N PHE A 22 0.11 13.80 4.73
CA PHE A 22 -1.16 13.27 4.25
C PHE A 22 -0.91 12.35 3.05
N GLY A 23 -1.33 11.10 3.15
CA GLY A 23 -1.28 10.12 2.07
C GLY A 23 -2.67 9.81 1.54
N PHE A 24 -2.91 10.06 0.26
CA PHE A 24 -4.09 9.53 -0.43
C PHE A 24 -3.79 8.12 -0.91
N ASN A 25 -4.51 7.15 -0.34
CA ASN A 25 -4.40 5.74 -0.68
C ASN A 25 -5.64 5.32 -1.47
N TYR A 26 -5.47 5.03 -2.76
CA TYR A 26 -6.56 4.43 -3.54
C TYR A 26 -6.65 2.93 -3.24
N ALA A 27 -7.75 2.51 -2.63
CA ALA A 27 -7.99 1.14 -2.18
C ALA A 27 -8.92 0.39 -3.16
N ASP A 28 -8.39 -0.59 -3.90
CA ASP A 28 -9.18 -1.48 -4.76
C ASP A 28 -10.11 -2.41 -3.94
N SER A 29 -11.14 -2.97 -4.56
CA SER A 29 -12.04 -4.01 -4.02
C SER A 29 -11.31 -5.17 -3.32
N LYS A 30 -10.09 -5.52 -3.75
CA LYS A 30 -9.20 -6.48 -3.06
C LYS A 30 -8.84 -6.05 -1.63
N TYR A 31 -8.70 -4.75 -1.37
CA TYR A 31 -8.46 -4.17 -0.04
C TYR A 31 -9.59 -4.56 0.93
N SER A 32 -10.86 -4.39 0.55
CA SER A 32 -11.98 -4.76 1.42
C SER A 32 -12.04 -6.27 1.74
N LYS A 33 -11.64 -7.13 0.77
CA LYS A 33 -11.57 -8.58 0.97
C LYS A 33 -10.43 -8.96 1.91
N SER A 34 -9.32 -8.25 1.84
CA SER A 34 -8.15 -8.45 2.71
C SER A 34 -8.43 -8.13 4.17
N GLU A 35 -9.09 -7.01 4.46
CA GLU A 35 -9.45 -6.64 5.83
C GLU A 35 -10.42 -7.64 6.46
N LYS A 36 -11.35 -8.17 5.67
CA LYS A 36 -12.26 -9.24 6.12
C LYS A 36 -11.51 -10.51 6.48
N LYS A 37 -10.47 -10.91 5.72
CA LYS A 37 -9.63 -12.06 6.05
C LYS A 37 -8.83 -11.83 7.33
N ILE A 38 -8.19 -10.67 7.47
CA ILE A 38 -7.45 -10.29 8.68
C ILE A 38 -8.37 -10.27 9.91
N ARG A 39 -9.58 -9.69 9.79
CA ARG A 39 -10.59 -9.72 10.87
C ARG A 39 -11.03 -11.13 11.25
N ARG A 40 -11.14 -12.05 10.28
CA ARG A 40 -11.47 -13.46 10.56
C ARG A 40 -10.32 -14.17 11.27
N ALA A 41 -9.08 -13.88 10.87
CA ALA A 41 -7.89 -14.39 11.53
C ALA A 41 -7.76 -13.89 12.97
N SER A 42 -8.19 -12.67 13.27
CA SER A 42 -8.17 -12.15 14.65
C SER A 42 -9.01 -12.96 15.66
N ARG A 43 -9.86 -13.89 15.20
CA ARG A 43 -10.67 -14.76 16.07
C ARG A 43 -9.92 -15.96 16.65
N LYS A 44 -8.71 -16.25 16.16
CA LYS A 44 -7.86 -17.37 16.61
C LYS A 44 -6.47 -16.85 16.94
N GLU A 45 -5.72 -17.62 17.72
CA GLU A 45 -4.31 -17.37 17.93
C GLU A 45 -3.52 -17.58 16.63
N ASN A 46 -3.23 -16.47 15.96
CA ASN A 46 -2.45 -16.43 14.73
C ASN A 46 -1.21 -15.57 14.91
N SER A 47 -0.17 -15.94 14.17
CA SER A 47 1.03 -15.15 13.93
C SER A 47 0.96 -14.53 12.54
N PHE A 48 1.45 -13.30 12.41
CA PHE A 48 1.40 -12.55 11.16
C PHE A 48 2.82 -12.25 10.68
N VAL A 49 3.09 -12.53 9.41
CA VAL A 49 4.31 -12.11 8.72
C VAL A 49 3.90 -11.11 7.64
N GLN A 50 4.37 -9.88 7.76
CA GLN A 50 4.06 -8.79 6.83
C GLN A 50 5.33 -8.38 6.10
N ALA A 51 5.27 -8.43 4.77
CA ALA A 51 6.29 -7.89 3.89
C ALA A 51 5.76 -6.61 3.24
N LYS A 52 6.54 -5.54 3.34
CA LYS A 52 6.26 -4.24 2.72
C LYS A 52 7.38 -3.88 1.77
N ALA A 53 7.03 -3.41 0.59
CA ALA A 53 7.94 -2.82 -0.36
C ALA A 53 7.34 -1.49 -0.84
N GLU A 54 8.11 -0.43 -0.71
CA GLU A 54 7.76 0.90 -1.22
C GLU A 54 8.60 1.16 -2.47
N LEU A 55 7.96 1.65 -3.52
CA LEU A 55 8.62 2.02 -4.76
C LEU A 55 8.30 3.47 -5.10
N GLN A 56 9.32 4.32 -5.11
CA GLN A 56 9.20 5.71 -5.56
C GLN A 56 9.61 5.79 -7.04
N LEU A 57 8.69 6.24 -7.89
CA LEU A 57 8.88 6.28 -9.35
C LEU A 57 9.20 7.68 -9.85
N ALA A 58 8.54 8.71 -9.32
CA ALA A 58 8.73 10.08 -9.74
C ALA A 58 8.42 11.07 -8.61
N ARG A 59 9.00 12.26 -8.70
CA ARG A 59 8.66 13.40 -7.84
C ARG A 59 8.00 14.48 -8.70
N TYR A 60 6.84 14.93 -8.26
CA TYR A 60 6.06 16.00 -8.86
C TYR A 60 6.21 17.27 -8.03
N ILE A 61 6.51 18.38 -8.70
CA ILE A 61 6.57 19.71 -8.09
C ILE A 61 5.80 20.66 -8.99
N LEU A 62 4.81 21.33 -8.42
CA LEU A 62 3.98 22.32 -9.07
C LEU A 62 4.68 23.68 -9.11
N LYS A 63 4.45 24.44 -10.18
CA LYS A 63 4.95 25.82 -10.31
C LYS A 63 4.32 26.71 -9.23
N SER A 64 5.10 27.67 -8.72
CA SER A 64 4.68 28.57 -7.65
C SER A 64 3.76 29.70 -8.12
N GLU A 65 3.81 30.08 -9.40
CA GLU A 65 3.07 31.22 -9.97
C GLU A 65 2.40 30.85 -11.30
N ASP A 66 1.43 31.68 -11.72
CA ASP A 66 0.68 31.57 -12.97
C ASP A 66 0.04 30.20 -13.21
N LEU A 67 -0.58 29.66 -12.16
CA LEU A 67 -1.30 28.39 -12.22
C LEU A 67 -2.55 28.51 -13.08
N MET A 68 -2.60 27.72 -14.14
CA MET A 68 -3.80 27.58 -14.95
C MET A 68 -4.81 26.69 -14.23
N LEU A 69 -5.91 27.28 -13.77
CA LEU A 69 -7.01 26.55 -13.16
C LEU A 69 -7.76 25.71 -14.21
N HIS A 70 -8.26 24.56 -13.78
CA HIS A 70 -9.16 23.76 -14.62
C HIS A 70 -10.40 24.61 -14.98
N PRO A 71 -10.86 24.61 -16.24
CA PRO A 71 -11.95 25.50 -16.69
C PRO A 71 -13.22 25.39 -15.84
N GLU A 72 -13.61 24.17 -15.46
CA GLU A 72 -14.80 23.93 -14.64
C GLU A 72 -14.66 24.50 -13.22
N PHE A 73 -13.48 24.36 -12.61
CA PHE A 73 -13.21 24.89 -11.28
C PHE A 73 -13.25 26.42 -11.29
N PHE A 74 -12.63 27.03 -12.31
CA PHE A 74 -12.65 28.47 -12.50
C PHE A 74 -14.06 29.03 -12.68
N LEU A 75 -14.89 28.37 -13.50
CA LEU A 75 -16.30 28.76 -13.69
C LEU A 75 -17.10 28.63 -12.39
N ARG A 76 -16.89 27.58 -11.60
CA ARG A 76 -17.58 27.41 -10.32
C ARG A 76 -17.18 28.46 -9.29
N LEU A 77 -15.90 28.83 -9.22
CA LEU A 77 -15.45 29.93 -8.37
C LEU A 77 -16.08 31.27 -8.76
N ARG A 78 -16.19 31.55 -10.06
CA ARG A 78 -16.86 32.75 -10.60
C ARG A 78 -18.34 32.81 -10.28
N ALA A 79 -18.99 31.66 -10.11
CA ALA A 79 -20.42 31.56 -9.82
C ALA A 79 -20.77 31.72 -8.33
N LEU A 80 -19.78 31.80 -7.43
CA LEU A 80 -20.02 31.98 -6.01
C LEU A 80 -20.69 33.33 -5.72
N PRO A 81 -21.66 33.38 -4.78
CA PRO A 81 -22.24 34.64 -4.34
C PRO A 81 -21.19 35.48 -3.61
N GLN A 82 -21.26 36.80 -3.79
CA GLN A 82 -20.37 37.74 -3.10
C GLN A 82 -20.61 37.77 -1.58
N SER A 83 -21.86 37.51 -1.15
CA SER A 83 -22.18 37.28 0.25
C SER A 83 -21.84 35.85 0.64
N TYR A 84 -21.25 35.67 1.81
CA TYR A 84 -20.94 34.35 2.36
C TYR A 84 -22.19 33.45 2.42
N ASN A 85 -22.15 32.33 1.70
CA ASN A 85 -23.18 31.30 1.72
C ASN A 85 -22.52 29.94 1.99
N TYR A 86 -22.74 29.40 3.19
CA TYR A 86 -22.11 28.13 3.58
C TYR A 86 -22.41 26.96 2.62
N GLY A 87 -23.62 26.89 2.05
CA GLY A 87 -24.02 25.81 1.15
C GLY A 87 -23.19 25.77 -0.13
N GLU A 88 -23.00 26.92 -0.78
CA GLU A 88 -22.22 27.06 -2.01
C GLU A 88 -20.74 26.74 -1.79
N TYR A 89 -20.15 27.26 -0.71
CA TYR A 89 -18.75 26.98 -0.36
C TYR A 89 -18.54 25.50 0.02
N ARG A 90 -19.48 24.90 0.75
CA ARG A 90 -19.41 23.47 1.10
C ARG A 90 -19.44 22.58 -0.14
N GLN A 91 -20.20 22.95 -1.18
CA GLN A 91 -20.22 22.17 -2.41
C GLN A 91 -18.86 22.18 -3.11
N ILE A 92 -18.16 23.32 -3.15
CA ILE A 92 -16.79 23.38 -3.70
C ILE A 92 -15.86 22.41 -3.00
N TYR A 93 -15.87 22.36 -1.67
CA TYR A 93 -15.02 21.41 -0.94
C TYR A 93 -15.39 19.95 -1.17
N ARG A 94 -16.67 19.65 -1.40
CA ARG A 94 -17.11 18.28 -1.71
C ARG A 94 -16.69 17.85 -3.13
N ASP A 95 -16.71 18.77 -4.07
CA ASP A 95 -16.46 18.47 -5.48
C ASP A 95 -14.97 18.50 -5.84
N TYR A 96 -14.21 19.44 -5.27
CA TYR A 96 -12.79 19.67 -5.61
C TYR A 96 -11.82 19.39 -4.46
N GLY A 97 -12.35 19.10 -3.27
CA GLY A 97 -11.54 18.91 -2.07
C GLY A 97 -11.17 20.23 -1.38
N THR A 98 -10.38 20.11 -0.31
CA THR A 98 -9.97 21.24 0.54
C THR A 98 -8.54 21.70 0.26
N HIS A 99 -7.76 20.90 -0.47
CA HIS A 99 -6.34 21.11 -0.73
C HIS A 99 -6.03 20.75 -2.20
N TYR A 100 -4.93 21.30 -2.72
CA TYR A 100 -4.36 20.94 -4.01
C TYR A 100 -2.91 20.50 -3.82
N ILE A 101 -2.40 19.73 -4.76
CA ILE A 101 -1.07 19.11 -4.66
C ILE A 101 -0.02 20.08 -5.20
N THR A 102 0.87 20.55 -4.32
CA THR A 102 2.05 21.36 -4.69
C THR A 102 3.29 20.51 -4.89
N GLU A 103 3.47 19.49 -4.07
CA GLU A 103 4.53 18.51 -4.17
C GLU A 103 3.97 17.12 -3.89
N ALA A 104 4.37 16.13 -4.69
CA ALA A 104 4.03 14.75 -4.43
C ALA A 104 5.11 13.79 -4.89
N THR A 105 5.27 12.70 -4.14
CA THR A 105 6.02 11.53 -4.61
C THR A 105 5.02 10.54 -5.20
N LEU A 106 5.22 10.21 -6.47
CA LEU A 106 4.45 9.20 -7.19
C LEU A 106 5.18 7.87 -7.08
N GLY A 107 4.45 6.86 -6.65
CA GLY A 107 5.01 5.54 -6.39
C GLY A 107 3.93 4.49 -6.22
N GLY A 108 4.27 3.45 -5.47
CA GLY A 108 3.32 2.45 -5.05
C GLY A 108 3.83 1.66 -3.86
N ASP A 109 2.90 1.28 -3.00
CA ASP A 109 3.15 0.41 -1.86
C ASP A 109 2.64 -0.99 -2.18
N TYR A 110 3.54 -1.95 -2.05
CA TYR A 110 3.22 -3.37 -2.12
C TYR A 110 3.26 -3.97 -0.72
N GLU A 111 2.12 -4.47 -0.27
CA GLU A 111 1.98 -5.12 1.02
C GLU A 111 1.50 -6.56 0.86
N TYR A 112 2.26 -7.49 1.43
CA TYR A 112 1.93 -8.91 1.45
C TYR A 112 1.88 -9.41 2.88
N THR A 113 0.75 -9.98 3.30
CA THR A 113 0.56 -10.51 4.64
C THR A 113 0.26 -11.99 4.59
N VAL A 114 1.09 -12.76 5.29
CA VAL A 114 0.88 -14.19 5.55
C VAL A 114 0.31 -14.35 6.95
N ILE A 115 -0.80 -15.07 7.05
CA ILE A 115 -1.47 -15.38 8.30
C ILE A 115 -1.20 -16.85 8.62
N LEU A 116 -0.55 -17.08 9.76
CA LEU A 116 -0.13 -18.40 10.24
C LEU A 116 -0.89 -18.75 11.52
N ASP A 117 -1.48 -19.93 11.57
CA ASP A 117 -2.10 -20.49 12.78
C ASP A 117 -1.01 -20.99 13.73
N LYS A 118 -0.99 -20.50 14.99
CA LYS A 118 0.09 -20.80 15.94
C LYS A 118 0.22 -22.29 16.24
N GLU A 119 -0.90 -22.98 16.47
CA GLU A 119 -0.88 -24.43 16.77
C GLU A 119 -0.34 -25.24 15.61
N LYS A 120 -0.60 -24.80 14.37
CA LYS A 120 -0.05 -25.46 13.18
C LYS A 120 1.42 -25.14 12.98
N LEU A 121 1.83 -23.90 13.24
CA LEU A 121 3.22 -23.48 13.17
C LEU A 121 4.10 -24.33 14.10
N GLU A 122 3.66 -24.53 15.35
CA GLU A 122 4.37 -25.39 16.31
C GLU A 122 4.50 -26.84 15.82
N LYS A 123 3.46 -27.38 15.16
CA LYS A 123 3.48 -28.73 14.58
C LYS A 123 4.42 -28.86 13.39
N THR A 124 4.69 -27.78 12.66
CA THR A 124 5.64 -27.81 11.53
C THR A 124 7.11 -27.85 11.98
N GLY A 125 7.40 -27.58 13.25
CA GLY A 125 8.78 -27.51 13.77
C GLY A 125 9.57 -26.28 13.31
N TYR A 126 8.97 -25.38 12.52
CA TYR A 126 9.58 -24.14 12.07
C TYR A 126 9.23 -22.96 12.99
N SER A 127 10.21 -22.10 13.27
CA SER A 127 9.98 -20.86 13.98
C SER A 127 9.35 -19.79 13.07
N LEU A 128 8.70 -18.79 13.67
CA LEU A 128 8.21 -17.62 12.94
C LEU A 128 9.33 -16.89 12.18
N GLU A 129 10.54 -16.91 12.74
CA GLU A 129 11.72 -16.28 12.15
C GLU A 129 12.22 -17.02 10.90
N ALA A 130 12.14 -18.36 10.88
CA ALA A 130 12.40 -19.15 9.68
C ALA A 130 11.41 -18.78 8.55
N TYR A 131 10.12 -18.66 8.87
CA TYR A 131 9.09 -18.20 7.93
C TYR A 131 9.37 -16.80 7.39
N LYS A 132 9.72 -15.85 8.28
CA LYS A 132 10.07 -14.48 7.89
C LYS A 132 11.26 -14.46 6.94
N ASN A 133 12.31 -15.22 7.23
CA ASN A 133 13.51 -15.31 6.40
C ASN A 133 13.19 -15.91 5.03
N CYS A 134 12.40 -16.98 4.95
CA CYS A 134 12.02 -17.57 3.67
C CYS A 134 11.17 -16.61 2.81
N VAL A 135 10.21 -15.89 3.41
CA VAL A 135 9.41 -14.89 2.69
C VAL A 135 10.29 -13.75 2.19
N GLN A 136 11.25 -13.29 3.00
CA GLN A 136 12.19 -12.25 2.61
C GLN A 136 13.09 -12.67 1.45
N ILE A 137 13.60 -13.92 1.46
CA ILE A 137 14.41 -14.47 0.36
C ILE A 137 13.55 -14.61 -0.91
N GLY A 138 12.36 -15.19 -0.81
CA GLY A 138 11.45 -15.38 -1.95
C GLY A 138 11.09 -14.06 -2.64
N LEU A 139 10.84 -13.00 -1.87
CA LEU A 139 10.57 -11.67 -2.42
C LEU A 139 11.80 -11.03 -3.07
N LYS A 140 12.99 -11.20 -2.49
CA LYS A 140 14.25 -10.70 -3.08
C LYS A 140 14.57 -11.39 -4.41
N VAL A 141 14.31 -12.69 -4.51
CA VAL A 141 14.56 -13.47 -5.74
C VAL A 141 13.50 -13.15 -6.81
N GLY A 142 12.22 -13.03 -6.44
CA GLY A 142 11.12 -12.71 -7.36
C GLY A 142 11.15 -11.30 -7.95
N ALA A 143 11.87 -10.35 -7.35
CA ALA A 143 12.01 -8.98 -7.84
C ALA A 143 13.04 -8.80 -8.96
N ASN A 144 13.81 -9.84 -9.32
CA ASN A 144 14.83 -9.78 -10.37
C ASN A 144 14.22 -10.02 -11.76
N ILE A 145 13.45 -9.07 -12.27
CA ILE A 145 12.85 -9.14 -13.61
C ILE A 145 13.78 -8.43 -14.61
N LYS A 146 14.71 -9.21 -15.20
CA LYS A 146 15.25 -9.07 -16.57
C LYS A 146 16.13 -10.28 -16.94
N GLY A 147 15.52 -11.47 -16.97
CA GLY A 147 16.03 -12.61 -17.74
C GLY A 147 17.33 -13.29 -17.25
N VAL A 148 17.84 -12.95 -16.07
CA VAL A 148 18.99 -13.64 -15.48
C VAL A 148 18.51 -14.41 -14.25
N TYR A 149 18.40 -15.73 -14.38
CA TYR A 149 18.35 -16.65 -13.24
C TYR A 149 19.69 -16.55 -12.53
N VAL A 150 19.83 -15.61 -11.60
CA VAL A 150 20.91 -15.70 -10.63
C VAL A 150 20.44 -16.70 -9.59
N THR A 151 20.84 -17.96 -9.75
CA THR A 151 20.90 -18.90 -8.63
C THR A 151 21.93 -18.33 -7.67
N VAL A 152 21.51 -17.39 -6.83
CA VAL A 152 22.29 -16.97 -5.67
C VAL A 152 22.32 -18.20 -4.78
N GLY A 153 23.47 -18.88 -4.75
CA GLY A 153 23.72 -20.02 -3.88
C GLY A 153 23.55 -19.59 -2.43
N VAL A 154 22.32 -19.74 -1.92
CA VAL A 154 22.04 -19.70 -0.50
C VAL A 154 21.95 -21.15 -0.08
N GLU A 155 22.96 -21.61 0.62
CA GLU A 155 22.97 -22.89 1.31
C GLU A 155 21.71 -23.00 2.18
N GLY A 156 20.91 -24.04 1.97
CA GLY A 156 19.83 -24.42 2.89
C GLY A 156 18.54 -24.82 2.20
N GLY A 157 18.43 -26.10 1.84
CA GLY A 157 17.21 -26.75 1.33
C GLY A 157 15.99 -26.75 2.28
N GLY A 158 15.94 -25.85 3.27
CA GLY A 158 14.85 -25.71 4.23
C GLY A 158 13.70 -24.81 3.77
N CYS A 159 13.93 -23.85 2.87
CA CYS A 159 12.87 -22.94 2.41
C CYS A 159 12.04 -23.48 1.24
N ASP A 160 12.52 -24.44 0.45
CA ASP A 160 11.76 -25.00 -0.68
C ASP A 160 10.48 -25.71 -0.22
N GLY A 161 10.55 -26.48 0.86
CA GLY A 161 9.36 -27.10 1.47
C GLY A 161 8.36 -26.06 1.97
N LEU A 162 8.86 -25.02 2.63
CA LEU A 162 8.06 -23.89 3.12
C LEU A 162 7.42 -23.08 1.99
N LEU A 163 8.15 -22.83 0.90
CA LEU A 163 7.68 -22.13 -0.30
C LEU A 163 6.64 -22.95 -1.08
N ASN A 164 6.77 -24.28 -1.08
CA ASN A 164 5.81 -25.19 -1.70
C ASN A 164 4.53 -25.36 -0.86
N GLU A 165 4.61 -25.43 0.48
CA GLU A 165 3.43 -25.37 1.36
C GLU A 165 2.73 -24.00 1.29
N MET A 166 3.50 -22.98 0.97
CA MET A 166 3.00 -21.66 0.64
C MET A 166 2.29 -21.69 -0.73
N GLY A 167 2.90 -22.20 -1.80
CA GLY A 167 2.45 -22.11 -3.20
C GLY A 167 1.21 -22.89 -3.67
N GLY A 168 0.38 -23.43 -2.77
CA GLY A 168 -0.89 -24.10 -3.12
C GLY A 168 -2.10 -23.17 -3.22
#